data_AF-A0A7Y9MCG5-F1
#
_entry.id   AF-A0A7Y9MCG5-F1
#
_cell.length_a   1.000
_cell.length_b   1.000
_cell.length_c   1.000
_cell.angle_alpha   90.00
_cell.angle_beta   90.00
_cell.angle_gamma   90.00
#
_symmetry.space_group_name_H-M   'P 1'
#
loop_
_entity.id
_entity.type
_entity.pdbx_description
1 polymer ?
#
loop_
_entity_poly.entity_id
_entity_poly.type
_entity_poly.pdbx_seq_one_letter_code
_entity_poly.pdbx_strand_id
1 'polypeptide(L)'
;MSEPAKSPGQPPVFWITVVASVITLGVLIARIAWAGSQAAAIAIGLATVIVIVGLVLAFVALSMRRRLGDLASAFPGAMIIPITVGHELADTSKRIAQVLGDDRVALRPTSYAALAVDGDGLHVASDHPGGFGLITRDRVTVDGYGRSLLGARAMTSLRLRISTDEGDIEFPFVPMWIRGNPARQLTPAEFAELSANILRALSGEAVPSGWPH
;
A
#
# COMPACT_ATOMS: atom_id res chain seq x y z
N MET A 1 27.73 -5.14 1.16
CA MET A 1 27.28 -5.33 2.56
C MET A 1 25.76 -5.33 2.52
N SER A 2 25.13 -6.48 2.71
CA SER A 2 23.67 -6.63 2.76
C SER A 2 23.17 -6.06 4.09
N GLU A 3 22.23 -5.11 4.04
CA GLU A 3 21.57 -4.61 5.25
C GLU A 3 20.91 -5.79 6.00
N PRO A 4 20.99 -5.83 7.34
CA PRO A 4 20.33 -6.87 8.11
C PRO A 4 18.81 -6.84 7.88
N ALA A 5 18.19 -8.01 7.79
CA ALA A 5 16.76 -8.14 7.62
C ALA A 5 16.03 -7.40 8.76
N LYS A 6 15.20 -6.40 8.40
CA LYS A 6 14.41 -5.63 9.37
C LYS A 6 13.46 -6.57 10.10
N SER A 7 13.60 -6.62 11.43
CA SER A 7 12.72 -7.43 12.30
C SER A 7 11.24 -7.04 12.07
N PRO A 8 10.30 -8.00 12.06
CA PRO A 8 8.86 -7.72 11.92
C PRO A 8 8.31 -6.73 12.96
N GLY A 9 8.98 -6.58 14.10
CA GLY A 9 8.62 -5.65 15.17
C GLY A 9 9.42 -4.34 15.18
N GLN A 10 10.39 -4.14 14.27
CA GLN A 10 11.10 -2.87 14.20
C GLN A 10 10.21 -1.83 13.51
N PRO A 11 9.77 -0.78 14.22
CA PRO A 11 9.13 0.33 13.55
C PRO A 11 10.11 0.86 12.50
N PRO A 12 9.68 1.08 11.25
CA PRO A 12 10.50 1.75 10.25
C PRO A 12 11.23 2.93 10.88
N VAL A 13 12.52 3.10 10.60
CA VAL A 13 13.35 4.22 11.14
C VAL A 13 12.59 5.54 11.08
N PHE A 14 11.80 5.74 10.02
CA PHE A 14 10.81 6.80 9.87
C PHE A 14 9.95 7.08 11.11
N TRP A 15 9.27 6.08 11.69
CA TRP A 15 8.43 6.23 12.87
C TRP A 15 9.22 6.65 14.11
N ILE A 16 10.46 6.17 14.25
CA ILE A 16 11.36 6.61 15.33
C ILE A 16 11.66 8.10 15.18
N THR A 17 11.97 8.56 13.95
CA THR A 17 12.17 9.99 13.64
C THR A 17 10.91 10.83 13.88
N VAL A 18 9.74 10.33 13.50
CA VAL A 18 8.45 11.02 13.71
C VAL A 18 8.17 11.16 15.21
N VAL A 19 8.30 10.08 15.98
CA VAL A 19 8.08 10.10 17.43
C VAL A 19 9.09 11.01 18.13
N ALA A 20 10.37 10.94 17.76
CA ALA A 20 11.39 11.83 18.31
C ALA A 20 11.08 13.31 18.00
N SER A 21 10.66 13.61 16.76
CA SER A 21 10.29 14.97 16.35
C SER A 21 9.08 15.50 17.12
N VAL A 22 8.07 14.66 17.37
CA VAL A 22 6.90 15.02 18.19
C VAL A 22 7.29 15.29 19.64
N ILE A 23 8.18 14.49 20.22
CA ILE A 23 8.67 14.68 21.60
C ILE A 23 9.46 15.99 21.70
N THR A 24 10.42 16.23 20.79
CA THR A 24 11.21 17.46 20.77
C THR A 24 10.32 18.69 20.62
N LEU A 25 9.26 18.60 19.80
CA LEU A 25 8.28 19.66 19.63
C LEU A 25 7.47 19.93 20.92
N GLY A 26 7.02 18.89 21.61
CA GLY A 26 6.32 19.03 22.89
C GLY A 26 7.17 19.78 23.92
N VAL A 27 8.47 19.48 23.98
CA VAL A 27 9.42 20.16 24.87
C VAL A 27 9.63 21.62 24.47
N LEU A 28 9.75 21.92 23.16
CA LEU A 28 9.95 23.28 22.65
C LEU A 28 8.72 24.17 22.92
N ILE A 29 7.51 23.67 22.65
CA ILE A 29 6.26 24.38 22.93
C ILE A 29 6.11 24.64 24.44
N ALA A 30 6.39 23.64 25.28
CA ALA A 30 6.34 23.80 26.73
C ALA A 30 7.33 24.88 27.22
N ARG A 31 8.55 24.91 26.66
CA ARG A 31 9.56 25.95 26.96
C ARG A 31 9.11 27.36 26.56
N ILE A 32 8.50 27.53 25.40
CA ILE A 32 8.04 28.85 24.91
C ILE A 32 6.80 29.33 25.68
N ALA A 33 5.88 28.41 25.99
CA ALA A 33 4.72 28.72 26.83
C ALA A 33 5.13 29.15 28.24
N TRP A 34 6.17 28.50 28.80
CA TRP A 34 6.74 28.87 30.10
C TRP A 34 7.45 30.24 30.09
N ALA A 35 7.94 30.70 28.93
CA ALA A 35 8.53 32.02 28.74
C ALA A 35 7.48 33.16 28.57
N GLY A 36 6.19 32.88 28.74
CA GLY A 36 5.12 33.89 28.78
C GLY A 36 4.59 34.37 27.42
N SER A 37 5.14 33.86 26.30
CA SER A 37 4.69 34.23 24.95
C SER A 37 3.78 33.15 24.35
N GLN A 38 2.51 33.16 24.74
CA GLN A 38 1.52 32.22 24.21
C GLN A 38 1.37 32.32 22.69
N ALA A 39 1.41 33.54 22.13
CA ALA A 39 1.32 33.75 20.68
C ALA A 39 2.51 33.14 19.92
N ALA A 40 3.74 33.27 20.43
CA ALA A 40 4.92 32.64 19.82
C ALA A 40 4.89 31.12 19.96
N ALA A 41 4.43 30.59 21.10
CA ALA A 41 4.27 29.15 21.31
C ALA A 41 3.29 28.54 20.30
N ILE A 42 2.15 29.20 20.06
CA ILE A 42 1.14 28.76 19.08
C ILE A 42 1.69 28.84 17.65
N ALA A 43 2.33 29.95 17.27
CA ALA A 43 2.87 30.12 15.92
C ALA A 43 3.97 29.10 15.59
N ILE A 44 4.89 28.85 16.53
CA ILE A 44 5.97 27.85 16.38
C ILE A 44 5.38 26.43 16.36
N GLY A 45 4.40 26.15 17.21
CA GLY A 45 3.70 24.87 17.20
C GLY A 45 3.02 24.59 15.85
N LEU A 46 2.27 25.56 15.32
CA LEU A 46 1.56 25.43 14.05
C LEU A 46 2.52 25.26 12.86
N ALA A 47 3.57 26.09 12.79
CA ALA A 47 4.59 26.00 11.76
C ALA A 47 5.27 24.62 11.76
N THR A 48 5.57 24.08 12.95
CA THR A 48 6.23 22.78 13.05
C THR A 48 5.29 21.63 12.70
N VAL A 49 4.01 21.69 13.11
CA VAL A 49 3.00 20.70 12.68
C VAL A 49 2.90 20.67 11.16
N ILE A 50 2.86 21.84 10.50
CA ILE A 50 2.83 21.93 9.04
C ILE A 50 4.08 21.28 8.43
N VAL A 51 5.26 21.55 8.98
CA VAL A 51 6.53 20.95 8.50
C VAL A 51 6.55 19.44 8.68
N ILE A 52 6.17 18.93 9.86
CA ILE A 52 6.13 17.48 10.14
C ILE A 52 5.13 16.79 9.22
N VAL A 53 3.90 17.33 9.11
CA VAL A 53 2.88 16.80 8.21
C VAL A 53 3.38 16.82 6.77
N GLY A 54 4.02 17.92 6.34
CA GLY A 54 4.62 18.04 5.01
C GLY A 54 5.71 16.99 4.75
N LEU A 55 6.61 16.77 5.71
CA LEU A 55 7.68 15.76 5.62
C LEU A 55 7.11 14.33 5.59
N VAL A 56 6.11 14.04 6.42
CA VAL A 56 5.43 12.75 6.44
C VAL A 56 4.77 12.49 5.09
N LEU A 57 4.02 13.45 4.56
CA LEU A 57 3.36 13.33 3.25
C LEU A 57 4.38 13.19 2.11
N ALA A 58 5.44 13.99 2.11
CA ALA A 58 6.49 13.91 1.09
C ALA A 58 7.22 12.56 1.12
N PHE A 59 7.52 12.04 2.31
CA PHE A 59 8.15 10.73 2.46
C PHE A 59 7.24 9.59 1.99
N VAL A 60 5.96 9.62 2.36
CA VAL A 60 4.96 8.65 1.89
C VAL A 60 4.84 8.68 0.37
N ALA A 61 4.74 9.87 -0.22
CA ALA A 61 4.68 10.05 -1.67
C ALA A 61 5.95 9.52 -2.36
N LEU A 62 7.14 9.81 -1.81
CA LEU A 62 8.41 9.32 -2.34
C LEU A 62 8.53 7.80 -2.24
N SER A 63 8.10 7.21 -1.11
CA SER A 63 8.09 5.75 -0.91
C SER A 63 7.18 5.06 -1.91
N MET A 64 5.97 5.57 -2.14
CA MET A 64 5.08 5.03 -3.17
C MET A 64 5.67 5.18 -4.56
N ARG A 65 6.22 6.35 -4.88
CA ARG A 65 6.82 6.62 -6.20
C ARG A 65 7.97 5.66 -6.51
N ARG A 66 8.85 5.39 -5.53
CA ARG A 66 9.93 4.41 -5.69
C ARG A 66 9.38 3.02 -5.95
N ARG A 67 8.47 2.52 -5.10
CA ARG A 67 7.88 1.19 -5.27
C ARG A 67 7.18 1.01 -6.60
N LEU A 68 6.40 2.00 -7.04
CA LEU A 68 5.71 1.97 -8.32
C LEU A 68 6.70 2.05 -9.49
N GLY A 69 7.78 2.82 -9.35
CA GLY A 69 8.87 2.87 -10.33
C GLY A 69 9.60 1.52 -10.45
N ASP A 70 9.93 0.90 -9.31
CA ASP A 70 10.58 -0.41 -9.26
C ASP A 70 9.68 -1.49 -9.91
N LEU A 71 8.39 -1.51 -9.56
CA LEU A 71 7.38 -2.36 -10.20
C LEU A 71 7.28 -2.14 -11.71
N ALA A 72 7.18 -0.88 -12.14
CA ALA A 72 7.07 -0.55 -13.56
C ALA A 72 8.32 -0.94 -14.34
N SER A 73 9.50 -0.86 -13.71
CA SER A 73 10.74 -1.32 -14.33
C SER A 73 10.86 -2.84 -14.38
N ALA A 74 10.34 -3.54 -13.37
CA ALA A 74 10.37 -5.00 -13.29
C ALA A 74 9.35 -5.68 -14.20
N PHE A 75 8.18 -5.05 -14.40
CA PHE A 75 7.07 -5.58 -15.19
C PHE A 75 6.61 -4.57 -16.26
N PRO A 76 7.43 -4.34 -17.31
CA PRO A 76 7.14 -3.40 -18.37
C PRO A 76 6.01 -3.95 -19.27
N GLY A 77 4.77 -3.67 -18.90
CA GLY A 77 3.57 -4.19 -19.58
C GLY A 77 2.49 -4.67 -18.62
N ALA A 78 2.81 -4.81 -17.34
CA ALA A 78 1.82 -5.12 -16.32
C ALA A 78 0.95 -3.91 -15.97
N MET A 79 -0.31 -4.19 -15.65
CA MET A 79 -1.20 -3.24 -15.02
C MET A 79 -0.82 -3.09 -13.55
N ILE A 80 -0.32 -1.92 -13.17
CA ILE A 80 0.05 -1.64 -11.78
C ILE A 80 -1.12 -1.00 -11.03
N ILE A 81 -1.47 -1.60 -9.90
CA ILE A 81 -2.59 -1.20 -9.05
C ILE A 81 -2.05 -0.95 -7.63
N PRO A 82 -1.90 0.30 -7.20
CA PRO A 82 -1.59 0.61 -5.80
C PRO A 82 -2.78 0.24 -4.92
N ILE A 83 -2.50 -0.32 -3.76
CA ILE A 83 -3.50 -0.82 -2.82
C ILE A 83 -3.19 -0.37 -1.40
N THR A 84 -4.24 -0.18 -0.60
CA THR A 84 -4.10 -0.05 0.85
C THR A 84 -4.23 -1.42 1.50
N VAL A 85 -3.32 -1.75 2.42
CA VAL A 85 -3.33 -3.03 3.12
C VAL A 85 -3.95 -2.90 4.50
N GLY A 86 -5.18 -3.37 4.63
CA GLY A 86 -5.85 -3.59 5.93
C GLY A 86 -5.38 -4.87 6.62
N HIS A 87 -5.86 -5.09 7.84
CA HIS A 87 -5.55 -6.32 8.59
C HIS A 87 -6.08 -7.57 7.87
N GLU A 88 -7.33 -7.53 7.39
CA GLU A 88 -7.95 -8.64 6.66
C GLU A 88 -7.12 -9.06 5.44
N LEU A 89 -6.73 -8.08 4.60
CA LEU A 89 -5.90 -8.35 3.43
C LEU A 89 -4.52 -8.89 3.81
N ALA A 90 -3.89 -8.34 4.85
CA ALA A 90 -2.60 -8.82 5.32
C ALA A 90 -2.68 -10.29 5.77
N ASP A 91 -3.71 -10.65 6.55
CA ASP A 91 -3.87 -12.00 7.06
C ASP A 91 -4.23 -12.99 5.94
N THR A 92 -5.11 -12.60 5.02
CA THR A 92 -5.39 -13.38 3.81
C THR A 92 -4.13 -13.59 2.97
N SER A 93 -3.33 -12.54 2.75
CA SER A 93 -2.11 -12.64 1.95
C SER A 93 -1.06 -13.55 2.59
N LYS A 94 -0.95 -13.56 3.93
CA LYS A 94 -0.09 -14.49 4.67
C LYS A 94 -0.57 -15.93 4.53
N ARG A 95 -1.89 -16.16 4.58
CA ARG A 95 -2.45 -17.48 4.35
C ARG A 95 -2.14 -17.96 2.93
N ILE A 96 -2.31 -17.10 1.92
CA ILE A 96 -1.94 -17.44 0.54
C ILE A 96 -0.44 -17.74 0.44
N ALA A 97 0.41 -16.90 1.04
CA ALA A 97 1.87 -17.10 1.05
C ALA A 97 2.25 -18.47 1.63
N GLN A 98 1.62 -18.88 2.74
CA GLN A 98 1.82 -20.19 3.36
C GLN A 98 1.40 -21.34 2.45
N VAL A 99 0.23 -21.24 1.82
CA VAL A 99 -0.30 -22.29 0.93
C VAL A 99 0.52 -22.40 -0.36
N LEU A 100 0.99 -21.27 -0.90
CA LEU A 100 1.81 -21.24 -2.12
C LEU A 100 3.30 -21.53 -1.85
N GLY A 101 3.74 -21.48 -0.59
CA GLY A 101 5.16 -21.55 -0.24
C GLY A 101 5.98 -20.34 -0.73
N ASP A 102 5.34 -19.19 -0.94
CA ASP A 102 6.01 -17.94 -1.35
C ASP A 102 5.72 -16.80 -0.36
N ASP A 103 6.62 -16.64 0.61
CA ASP A 103 6.56 -15.58 1.64
C ASP A 103 6.55 -14.16 1.05
N ARG A 104 6.97 -13.98 -0.21
CA ARG A 104 6.95 -12.66 -0.87
C ARG A 104 5.54 -12.20 -1.22
N VAL A 105 4.54 -13.09 -1.19
CA VAL A 105 3.13 -12.74 -1.34
C VAL A 105 2.57 -12.11 -0.05
N ALA A 106 3.20 -12.34 1.11
CA ALA A 106 2.70 -11.87 2.38
C ALA A 106 2.83 -10.34 2.53
N LEU A 107 1.69 -9.66 2.65
CA LEU A 107 1.61 -8.22 2.87
C LEU A 107 1.66 -7.88 4.36
N ARG A 108 2.19 -6.69 4.67
CA ARG A 108 2.22 -6.15 6.03
C ARG A 108 0.94 -5.35 6.31
N PRO A 109 0.31 -5.52 7.49
CA PRO A 109 -0.86 -4.72 7.85
C PRO A 109 -0.49 -3.24 7.94
N THR A 110 -1.51 -2.38 7.82
CA THR A 110 -1.42 -0.91 7.93
C THR A 110 -0.33 -0.28 7.05
N SER A 111 -0.15 -0.86 5.86
CA SER A 111 0.87 -0.45 4.90
C SER A 111 0.27 -0.12 3.53
N TYR A 112 1.14 0.37 2.65
CA TYR A 112 0.86 0.55 1.23
C TYR A 112 1.58 -0.53 0.45
N ALA A 113 0.88 -1.14 -0.51
CA ALA A 113 1.44 -2.10 -1.43
C ALA A 113 1.00 -1.77 -2.85
N ALA A 114 1.51 -2.52 -3.81
CA ALA A 114 1.05 -2.47 -5.17
C ALA A 114 1.02 -3.87 -5.75
N LEU A 115 0.05 -4.08 -6.63
CA LEU A 115 -0.13 -5.28 -7.41
C LEU A 115 0.29 -4.97 -8.84
N ALA A 116 1.03 -5.86 -9.48
CA ALA A 116 1.21 -5.86 -10.93
C ALA A 116 0.44 -7.04 -11.51
N VAL A 117 -0.38 -6.80 -12.52
CA VAL A 117 -1.18 -7.84 -13.18
C VAL A 117 -0.74 -7.94 -14.63
N ASP A 118 -0.39 -9.14 -15.08
CA ASP A 118 -0.03 -9.42 -16.46
C ASP A 118 -0.42 -10.86 -16.85
N GLY A 119 0.04 -11.29 -18.03
CA GLY A 119 -0.26 -12.62 -18.57
C GLY A 119 0.35 -13.78 -17.78
N ASP A 120 1.28 -13.53 -16.85
CA ASP A 120 1.86 -14.56 -15.96
C ASP A 120 1.05 -14.68 -14.67
N GLY A 121 0.46 -13.58 -14.20
CA GLY A 121 -0.50 -13.59 -13.10
C GLY A 121 -0.52 -12.30 -12.29
N LEU A 122 -0.62 -12.47 -10.97
CA LEU A 122 -0.67 -11.39 -10.00
C LEU A 122 0.65 -11.33 -9.22
N HIS A 123 1.42 -10.28 -9.45
CA HIS A 123 2.67 -9.98 -8.77
C HIS A 123 2.41 -9.05 -7.58
N VAL A 124 2.92 -9.42 -6.41
CA VAL A 124 2.70 -8.70 -5.15
C VAL A 124 3.99 -8.00 -4.70
N ALA A 125 3.96 -6.67 -4.65
CA ALA A 125 5.06 -5.87 -4.10
C ALA A 125 4.85 -5.62 -2.60
N SER A 126 5.31 -6.57 -1.80
CA SER A 126 5.15 -6.63 -0.33
C SER A 126 6.29 -5.98 0.47
N ASP A 127 7.22 -5.27 -0.19
CA ASP A 127 8.43 -4.70 0.41
C ASP A 127 9.43 -5.77 0.93
N HIS A 128 9.29 -7.01 0.44
CA HIS A 128 10.17 -8.12 0.78
C HIS A 128 11.54 -7.99 0.09
N PRO A 129 12.68 -8.22 0.77
CA PRO A 129 14.03 -8.10 0.19
C PRO A 129 14.36 -9.15 -0.90
N GLY A 130 13.40 -10.03 -1.26
CA GLY A 130 13.57 -11.13 -2.22
C GLY A 130 12.88 -10.89 -3.56
N GLY A 131 12.42 -9.67 -3.83
CA GLY A 131 11.65 -9.32 -5.01
C GLY A 131 10.14 -9.45 -4.79
N PHE A 132 9.41 -9.70 -5.88
CA PHE A 132 7.96 -9.74 -5.90
C PHE A 132 7.45 -11.17 -5.72
N GLY A 133 6.37 -11.35 -4.97
CA GLY A 133 5.66 -12.64 -4.90
C GLY A 133 4.79 -12.83 -6.13
N LEU A 134 4.61 -14.07 -6.60
CA LEU A 134 3.79 -14.37 -7.77
C LEU A 134 2.65 -15.33 -7.40
N ILE A 135 1.44 -14.95 -7.77
CA ILE A 135 0.29 -15.85 -7.84
C ILE A 135 -0.02 -16.06 -9.32
N THR A 136 0.19 -17.27 -9.82
CA THR A 136 0.08 -17.57 -11.24
C THR A 136 -1.35 -17.40 -11.75
N ARG A 137 -1.49 -16.97 -13.01
CA ARG A 137 -2.79 -16.63 -13.62
C ARG A 137 -3.85 -17.73 -13.51
N ASP A 138 -3.44 -19.00 -13.57
CA ASP A 138 -4.33 -20.17 -13.50
C ASP A 138 -5.04 -20.28 -12.15
N ARG A 139 -4.48 -19.63 -11.12
CA ARG A 139 -5.04 -19.56 -9.78
C ARG A 139 -5.84 -18.29 -9.55
N VAL A 140 -5.77 -17.28 -10.42
CA VAL A 140 -6.38 -15.97 -10.19
C VAL A 140 -7.63 -15.81 -11.04
N THR A 141 -8.77 -15.59 -10.39
CA THR A 141 -10.02 -15.19 -11.07
C THR A 141 -10.59 -13.93 -10.44
N VAL A 142 -11.28 -13.11 -11.24
CA VAL A 142 -11.97 -11.91 -10.72
C VAL A 142 -13.39 -12.31 -10.34
N ASP A 143 -13.71 -12.24 -9.06
CA ASP A 143 -15.01 -12.67 -8.52
C ASP A 143 -16.02 -11.52 -8.45
N GLY A 144 -15.55 -10.28 -8.32
CA GLY A 144 -16.39 -9.09 -8.38
C GLY A 144 -16.05 -8.06 -7.31
N TYR A 145 -17.08 -7.45 -6.71
CA TYR A 145 -16.93 -6.43 -5.68
C TYR A 145 -17.21 -6.98 -4.29
N GLY A 146 -16.48 -6.48 -3.32
CA GLY A 146 -16.65 -6.81 -1.91
C GLY A 146 -16.62 -5.58 -1.02
N ARG A 147 -16.53 -5.84 0.28
CA ARG A 147 -16.22 -4.84 1.29
C ARG A 147 -15.01 -5.32 2.07
N SER A 148 -14.11 -4.39 2.39
CA SER A 148 -12.99 -4.65 3.31
C SER A 148 -12.89 -3.54 4.34
N LEU A 149 -12.45 -3.89 5.54
CA LEU A 149 -12.21 -2.96 6.63
C LEU A 149 -10.80 -2.37 6.53
N LEU A 150 -10.73 -1.05 6.35
CA LEU A 150 -9.51 -0.27 6.50
C LEU A 150 -9.62 0.56 7.79
N GLY A 151 -8.93 0.11 8.84
CA GLY A 151 -9.09 0.67 10.19
C GLY A 151 -10.52 0.47 10.68
N ALA A 152 -11.22 1.58 10.98
CA ALA A 152 -12.62 1.56 11.42
C ALA A 152 -13.64 1.76 10.28
N ARG A 153 -13.20 1.85 9.01
CA ARG A 153 -14.06 2.19 7.87
C ARG A 153 -14.23 1.03 6.90
N ALA A 154 -15.47 0.69 6.58
CA ALA A 154 -15.80 -0.21 5.48
C ALA A 154 -15.59 0.51 4.14
N MET A 155 -14.81 -0.11 3.26
CA MET A 155 -14.47 0.40 1.93
C MET A 155 -14.92 -0.60 0.88
N THR A 156 -15.35 -0.10 -0.28
CA THR A 156 -15.57 -0.96 -1.45
C THR A 156 -14.24 -1.54 -1.91
N SER A 157 -14.21 -2.85 -2.13
CA SER A 157 -13.02 -3.59 -2.58
C SER A 157 -13.30 -4.33 -3.87
N LEU A 158 -12.25 -4.63 -4.63
CA LEU A 158 -12.28 -5.69 -5.64
C LEU A 158 -11.94 -7.02 -4.96
N ARG A 159 -12.59 -8.09 -5.40
CA ARG A 159 -12.38 -9.43 -4.88
C ARG A 159 -11.80 -10.30 -6.00
N LEU A 160 -10.59 -10.78 -5.77
CA LEU A 160 -10.03 -11.88 -6.54
C LEU A 160 -10.33 -13.18 -5.79
N ARG A 161 -10.54 -14.25 -6.54
CA ARG A 161 -10.57 -15.61 -6.01
C ARG A 161 -9.26 -16.28 -6.40
N ILE A 162 -8.52 -16.71 -5.39
CA ILE A 162 -7.25 -17.40 -5.53
C ILE A 162 -7.49 -18.89 -5.28
N SER A 163 -7.45 -19.69 -6.34
CA SER A 163 -7.61 -21.14 -6.22
C SER A 163 -6.34 -21.76 -5.64
N THR A 164 -6.53 -22.53 -4.57
CA THR A 164 -5.45 -23.25 -3.90
C THR A 164 -5.84 -24.70 -3.68
N ASP A 165 -4.85 -25.53 -3.35
CA ASP A 165 -5.07 -26.97 -3.10
C ASP A 165 -5.94 -27.21 -1.85
N GLU A 166 -6.04 -26.22 -0.94
CA GLU A 166 -6.88 -26.26 0.26
C GLU A 166 -8.28 -25.65 0.03
N GLY A 167 -8.57 -25.21 -1.20
CA GLY A 167 -9.79 -24.53 -1.59
C GLY A 167 -9.57 -23.06 -1.99
N ASP A 168 -10.64 -22.43 -2.45
CA ASP A 168 -10.59 -21.06 -2.94
C ASP A 168 -10.47 -20.05 -1.79
N ILE A 169 -9.54 -19.11 -1.94
CA ILE A 169 -9.31 -18.01 -0.98
C ILE A 169 -9.76 -16.70 -1.62
N GLU A 170 -10.64 -15.96 -0.94
CA GLU A 170 -11.01 -14.61 -1.35
C GLU A 170 -9.90 -13.62 -0.99
N PHE A 171 -9.42 -12.86 -1.97
CA PHE A 171 -8.43 -11.82 -1.84
C PHE A 171 -9.06 -10.44 -2.09
N PRO A 172 -9.70 -9.82 -1.08
CA PRO A 172 -10.31 -8.52 -1.21
C PRO A 172 -9.27 -7.41 -1.07
N PHE A 173 -9.10 -6.57 -2.09
CA PHE A 173 -8.18 -5.43 -2.03
C PHE A 173 -8.89 -4.11 -2.37
N VAL A 174 -8.42 -3.03 -1.74
CA VAL A 174 -8.94 -1.68 -1.96
C VAL A 174 -7.94 -0.92 -2.85
N PRO A 175 -8.27 -0.69 -4.13
CA PRO A 175 -7.43 0.08 -5.03
C PRO A 175 -7.36 1.54 -4.62
N MET A 176 -6.20 2.17 -4.78
CA MET A 176 -5.96 3.58 -4.48
C MET A 176 -5.88 4.42 -5.75
N TRP A 177 -6.68 5.48 -5.83
CA TRP A 177 -6.63 6.43 -6.95
C TRP A 177 -5.37 7.32 -6.90
N ILE A 178 -4.45 7.27 -7.88
CA ILE A 178 -3.26 8.16 -7.86
C ILE A 178 -3.48 9.50 -8.58
N ARG A 179 -4.48 9.63 -9.45
CA ARG A 179 -4.75 10.92 -10.14
C ARG A 179 -5.31 11.97 -9.16
N GLY A 180 -4.42 12.80 -8.61
CA GLY A 180 -4.73 14.05 -7.90
C GLY A 180 -5.26 13.90 -6.46
N ASN A 181 -5.87 12.77 -6.08
CA ASN A 181 -6.36 12.55 -4.73
C ASN A 181 -6.29 11.07 -4.29
N PRO A 182 -5.21 10.66 -3.57
CA PRO A 182 -5.06 9.30 -3.03
C PRO A 182 -6.08 8.91 -1.97
N ALA A 183 -6.85 9.88 -1.45
CA ALA A 183 -7.94 9.64 -0.52
C ALA A 183 -9.31 9.49 -1.21
N ARG A 184 -9.39 9.64 -2.54
CA ARG A 184 -10.64 9.46 -3.30
C ARG A 184 -10.93 7.97 -3.51
N GLN A 185 -12.14 7.55 -3.15
CA GLN A 185 -12.64 6.23 -3.53
C GLN A 185 -12.94 6.18 -5.04
N LEU A 186 -12.73 5.02 -5.68
CA LEU A 186 -13.20 4.85 -7.05
C LEU A 186 -14.74 4.88 -7.08
N THR A 187 -15.30 5.41 -8.16
CA THR A 187 -16.72 5.29 -8.48
C THR A 187 -17.05 3.86 -8.95
N PRO A 188 -18.34 3.45 -8.92
CA PRO A 188 -18.73 2.13 -9.42
C PRO A 188 -18.32 1.85 -10.87
N ALA A 189 -18.35 2.86 -11.74
CA ALA A 189 -17.93 2.72 -13.14
C ALA A 189 -16.42 2.46 -13.25
N GLU A 190 -15.61 3.15 -12.45
CA GLU A 190 -14.16 2.97 -12.40
C GLU A 190 -13.77 1.61 -11.79
N PHE A 191 -14.55 1.10 -10.83
CA PHE A 191 -14.41 -0.27 -10.34
C PHE A 191 -14.69 -1.32 -11.43
N ALA A 192 -15.71 -1.10 -12.26
CA ALA A 192 -16.04 -1.99 -13.37
C ALA A 192 -14.97 -1.97 -14.46
N GLU A 193 -14.48 -0.78 -14.80
CA GLU A 193 -13.37 -0.61 -15.73
C GLU A 193 -12.10 -1.28 -15.22
N LEU A 194 -11.76 -1.08 -13.95
CA LEU A 194 -10.62 -1.74 -13.31
C LEU A 194 -10.75 -3.28 -13.33
N SER A 195 -11.93 -3.81 -13.01
CA SER A 195 -12.22 -5.24 -13.06
C SER A 195 -12.03 -5.81 -14.47
N ALA A 196 -12.58 -5.15 -15.50
CA ALA A 196 -12.42 -5.54 -16.90
C ALA A 196 -10.96 -5.48 -17.34
N ASN A 197 -10.22 -4.45 -16.92
CA ASN A 197 -8.81 -4.29 -17.22
C ASN A 197 -7.93 -5.36 -16.54
N ILE A 198 -8.25 -5.78 -15.32
CA ILE A 198 -7.57 -6.91 -14.66
C ILE A 198 -7.77 -8.20 -15.46
N LEU A 199 -9.00 -8.47 -15.90
CA LEU A 199 -9.30 -9.66 -16.71
C LEU A 199 -8.50 -9.68 -18.03
N ARG A 200 -8.41 -8.53 -18.69
CA ARG A 200 -7.61 -8.37 -19.92
C ARG A 200 -6.11 -8.49 -19.66
N ALA A 201 -5.62 -7.95 -18.55
CA ALA A 201 -4.22 -8.08 -18.17
C ALA A 201 -3.85 -9.55 -17.91
N LEU A 202 -4.70 -10.29 -17.20
CA LEU A 202 -4.53 -11.74 -16.95
C LEU A 202 -4.58 -12.59 -18.22
N SER A 203 -5.28 -12.15 -19.27
CA SER A 203 -5.25 -12.80 -20.59
C SER A 203 -3.99 -12.49 -21.40
N GLY A 204 -3.09 -11.66 -20.88
CA GLY A 204 -1.86 -11.24 -21.54
C GLY A 204 -2.03 -10.07 -22.51
N GLU A 205 -3.20 -9.43 -22.53
CA GLU A 205 -3.37 -8.21 -23.32
C GLU A 205 -2.58 -7.07 -22.68
N ALA A 206 -1.93 -6.27 -23.53
CA ALA A 206 -1.33 -5.01 -23.11
C ALA A 206 -2.47 -4.04 -22.75
N VAL A 207 -2.76 -3.95 -21.46
CA VAL A 207 -3.66 -2.94 -20.92
C VAL A 207 -2.81 -1.72 -20.62
N PRO A 208 -3.23 -0.51 -21.02
CA PRO A 208 -2.57 0.71 -20.55
C PRO A 208 -2.43 0.59 -19.05
N SER A 209 -1.24 0.86 -18.47
CA SER A 209 -1.17 0.94 -17.03
C SER A 209 -2.24 1.95 -16.62
N GLY A 210 -3.29 1.48 -15.92
CA GLY A 210 -4.41 2.36 -15.54
C GLY A 210 -3.95 3.54 -14.67
N TRP A 211 -2.68 3.50 -14.29
CA TRP A 211 -1.93 4.48 -13.55
C TRP A 211 -0.87 5.07 -14.48
N PRO A 212 -1.06 6.33 -14.96
CA PRO A 212 -0.01 7.01 -15.69
C PRO A 212 1.14 7.35 -14.73
N HIS A 213 2.35 7.27 -15.27
CA HIS A 213 3.59 7.78 -14.67
C HIS A 213 3.47 9.25 -14.20
#